data_AF-A0A1I4X4D9-F1
#
_entry.id   AF-A0A1I4X4D9-F1
#
_cell.length_a   1.000
_cell.length_b   1.000
_cell.length_c   1.000
_cell.angle_alpha   90.00
_cell.angle_beta   90.00
_cell.angle_gamma   90.00
#
_symmetry.space_group_name_H-M   'P 1'
#
loop_
_entity.id
_entity.type
_entity.pdbx_description
1 polymer ?
#
loop_
_entity_poly.entity_id
_entity_poly.type
_entity_poly.pdbx_seq_one_letter_code
_entity_poly.pdbx_strand_id
1 'polypeptide(L)'
;MLTGFMEFVSYLGSAAFYVPLLLALFWCVAPRLAARASVVLLLGAVVNSLLKLVFHDPRPYWTDPDIKGEQSLTSFGMPSGHAQNGIVGYGFFAAQTRRWTLWAGAAAMILLIGYSRVYLGVHSVGQVAAGWGIGLVLLVAVLGLEPIVVPWWRRQHLAMQMALSLAASLLLLAAGWGAAERLGDWQWPQAWAEAVRAAGGATEPVTATDAAQASGAFCGALMGLSVLAARGWFEPGGKAWQRLARLPVGLAGAAVIAFFEGTHLVQAFVVQALLVLWVTAGAPEVFVRTGLAARSTPGLTRPGDERAELRQ
;
A
#
# COMPACT_ATOMS: atom_id res chain seq x y z
N MET A 1 -17.17 -18.73 -15.45
CA MET A 1 -15.78 -18.70 -15.98
C MET A 1 -15.28 -17.26 -16.14
N LEU A 2 -15.99 -16.37 -16.85
CA LEU A 2 -15.55 -14.97 -17.01
C LEU A 2 -15.50 -14.17 -15.69
N THR A 3 -16.52 -14.29 -14.83
CA THR A 3 -16.53 -13.60 -13.52
C THR A 3 -15.34 -13.99 -12.65
N GLY A 4 -15.04 -15.28 -12.51
CA GLY A 4 -13.87 -15.73 -11.76
C GLY A 4 -12.53 -15.24 -12.34
N PHE A 5 -12.42 -15.12 -13.66
CA PHE A 5 -11.26 -14.48 -14.28
C PHE A 5 -11.17 -12.99 -13.92
N MET A 6 -12.29 -12.25 -13.94
CA MET A 6 -12.32 -10.84 -13.57
C MET A 6 -12.06 -10.60 -12.08
N GLU A 7 -12.50 -11.51 -11.21
CA GLU A 7 -12.15 -11.52 -9.79
C GLU A 7 -10.64 -11.71 -9.61
N PHE A 8 -10.03 -12.66 -10.32
CA PHE A 8 -8.58 -12.87 -10.29
C PHE A 8 -7.81 -11.65 -10.80
N VAL A 9 -8.19 -11.09 -11.94
CA VAL A 9 -7.61 -9.84 -12.46
C VAL A 9 -7.76 -8.73 -11.43
N SER A 10 -8.93 -8.58 -10.83
CA SER A 10 -9.15 -7.58 -9.79
C SER A 10 -8.24 -7.83 -8.59
N TYR A 11 -8.03 -9.07 -8.17
CA TYR A 11 -7.12 -9.42 -7.08
C TYR A 11 -5.69 -8.90 -7.33
N LEU A 12 -5.21 -8.92 -8.58
CA LEU A 12 -3.90 -8.37 -8.96
C LEU A 12 -3.77 -6.84 -8.74
N GLY A 13 -4.89 -6.12 -8.62
CA GLY A 13 -4.90 -4.70 -8.23
C GLY A 13 -5.06 -4.47 -6.72
N SER A 14 -5.22 -5.51 -5.91
CA SER A 14 -5.59 -5.42 -4.50
C SER A 14 -4.37 -5.34 -3.57
N ALA A 15 -4.57 -4.79 -2.37
CA ALA A 15 -3.55 -4.86 -1.31
C ALA A 15 -3.21 -6.32 -0.94
N ALA A 16 -4.17 -7.25 -1.04
CA ALA A 16 -3.97 -8.67 -0.77
C ALA A 16 -3.02 -9.36 -1.77
N PHE A 17 -2.81 -8.78 -2.95
CA PHE A 17 -1.75 -9.19 -3.88
C PHE A 17 -0.42 -8.50 -3.58
N TYR A 18 -0.44 -7.18 -3.44
CA TYR A 18 0.79 -6.40 -3.28
C TYR A 18 1.52 -6.66 -1.96
N VAL A 19 0.81 -6.86 -0.85
CA VAL A 19 1.44 -7.06 0.46
C VAL A 19 2.31 -8.33 0.48
N PRO A 20 1.81 -9.54 0.13
CA PRO A 20 2.66 -10.73 0.06
C PRO A 20 3.79 -10.60 -0.96
N LEU A 21 3.51 -10.01 -2.13
CA LEU A 21 4.52 -9.77 -3.17
C LEU A 21 5.67 -8.92 -2.64
N LEU A 22 5.35 -7.80 -2.00
CA LEU A 22 6.35 -6.86 -1.47
C LEU A 22 7.09 -7.44 -0.27
N LEU A 23 6.46 -8.24 0.59
CA LEU A 23 7.16 -8.95 1.68
C LEU A 23 8.17 -9.94 1.12
N ALA A 24 7.79 -10.74 0.12
CA ALA A 24 8.68 -11.68 -0.53
C ALA A 24 9.83 -10.96 -1.27
N LEU A 25 9.52 -9.90 -2.02
CA LEU A 25 10.55 -9.09 -2.67
C LEU A 25 11.47 -8.44 -1.64
N PHE A 26 10.92 -7.88 -0.57
CA PHE A 26 11.68 -7.17 0.44
C PHE A 26 12.62 -8.11 1.19
N TRP A 27 12.12 -9.20 1.78
CA TRP A 27 12.94 -10.10 2.60
C TRP A 27 13.81 -11.06 1.81
N CYS A 28 13.44 -11.38 0.56
CA CYS A 28 14.10 -12.47 -0.16
C CYS A 28 14.83 -12.02 -1.43
N VAL A 29 14.48 -10.92 -2.10
CA VAL A 29 14.96 -10.66 -3.47
C VAL A 29 15.64 -9.29 -3.62
N ALA A 30 14.87 -8.22 -3.51
CA ALA A 30 15.25 -6.86 -3.87
C ALA A 30 14.74 -5.87 -2.81
N PRO A 31 15.38 -5.81 -1.63
CA PRO A 31 14.90 -5.04 -0.47
C PRO A 31 14.76 -3.55 -0.78
N ARG A 32 15.70 -2.95 -1.52
CA ARG A 32 15.63 -1.53 -1.88
C ARG A 32 14.48 -1.22 -2.83
N LEU A 33 14.31 -2.06 -3.86
CA LEU A 33 13.21 -1.92 -4.82
C LEU A 33 11.85 -2.07 -4.14
N ALA A 34 11.70 -3.10 -3.31
CA ALA A 34 10.46 -3.34 -2.57
C ALA A 34 10.17 -2.23 -1.56
N ALA A 35 11.19 -1.69 -0.87
CA ALA A 35 11.01 -0.55 0.03
C ALA A 35 10.46 0.68 -0.69
N ARG A 36 11.03 1.04 -1.84
CA ARG A 36 10.57 2.16 -2.67
C ARG A 36 9.12 1.93 -3.12
N ALA A 37 8.80 0.74 -3.64
CA ALA A 37 7.44 0.38 -4.05
C ALA A 37 6.44 0.44 -2.89
N SER A 38 6.80 -0.08 -1.72
CA SER A 38 5.98 -0.05 -0.51
C SER A 38 5.66 1.38 -0.07
N VAL A 39 6.64 2.28 -0.07
CA VAL A 39 6.41 3.69 0.28
C VAL A 39 5.39 4.35 -0.66
N VAL A 40 5.50 4.11 -1.97
CA VAL A 40 4.56 4.71 -2.95
C VAL A 40 3.15 4.13 -2.79
N LEU A 41 3.03 2.80 -2.62
CA LEU A 41 1.74 2.14 -2.44
C LEU A 41 1.07 2.51 -1.11
N LEU A 42 1.83 2.65 -0.02
CA LEU A 42 1.31 3.10 1.27
C LEU A 42 0.85 4.57 1.22
N LEU A 43 1.62 5.45 0.58
CA LEU A 43 1.18 6.82 0.34
C LEU A 43 -0.11 6.85 -0.51
N GLY A 44 -0.18 5.99 -1.52
CA GLY A 44 -1.39 5.79 -2.32
C GLY A 44 -2.59 5.32 -1.49
N ALA A 45 -2.40 4.38 -0.57
CA ALA A 45 -3.45 3.91 0.32
C ALA A 45 -3.98 5.05 1.21
N VAL A 46 -3.08 5.87 1.78
CA VAL A 46 -3.47 7.04 2.59
C VAL A 46 -4.31 8.02 1.77
N VAL A 47 -3.85 8.38 0.58
CA VAL A 47 -4.56 9.31 -0.32
C VAL A 47 -5.90 8.72 -0.74
N ASN A 48 -5.97 7.42 -1.01
CA ASN A 48 -7.22 6.75 -1.40
C ASN A 48 -8.24 6.78 -0.26
N SER A 49 -7.83 6.40 0.95
CA SER A 49 -8.70 6.42 2.15
C SER A 49 -9.22 7.82 2.43
N LEU A 50 -8.36 8.85 2.33
CA LEU A 50 -8.77 10.24 2.49
C LEU A 50 -9.78 10.67 1.44
N LEU A 51 -9.48 10.44 0.15
CA LEU A 51 -10.34 10.91 -0.93
C LEU A 51 -11.69 10.19 -0.97
N LYS A 52 -11.76 8.95 -0.50
CA LYS A 52 -13.04 8.26 -0.31
C LYS A 52 -13.95 8.97 0.69
N LEU A 53 -13.39 9.46 1.80
CA LEU A 53 -14.15 10.23 2.79
C LEU A 53 -14.55 11.61 2.24
N VAL A 54 -13.67 12.24 1.47
CA VAL A 54 -13.94 13.56 0.86
C VAL A 54 -15.02 13.49 -0.21
N PHE A 55 -14.97 12.49 -1.09
CA PHE A 55 -15.91 12.37 -2.20
C PHE A 55 -17.21 11.67 -1.85
N HIS A 56 -17.24 10.83 -0.81
CA HIS A 56 -18.41 10.08 -0.32
C HIS A 56 -19.31 9.48 -1.44
N ASP A 57 -18.70 9.11 -2.57
CA ASP A 57 -19.41 8.76 -3.79
C ASP A 57 -19.91 7.31 -3.70
N PRO A 58 -21.20 7.03 -3.94
CA PRO A 58 -21.74 5.68 -3.86
C PRO A 58 -21.18 4.76 -4.94
N ARG A 59 -21.19 3.45 -4.68
CA ARG A 59 -20.89 2.46 -5.71
C ARG A 59 -22.08 2.29 -6.65
N PRO A 60 -21.88 1.92 -7.93
CA PRO A 60 -22.99 1.75 -8.86
C PRO A 60 -24.06 0.78 -8.35
N TYR A 61 -23.65 -0.39 -7.82
CA TYR A 61 -24.59 -1.38 -7.28
C TYR A 61 -25.33 -0.92 -6.02
N TRP A 62 -24.90 0.17 -5.36
CA TRP A 62 -25.64 0.74 -4.22
C TRP A 62 -26.86 1.54 -4.68
N THR A 63 -26.75 2.18 -5.85
CA THR A 63 -27.74 3.12 -6.38
C THR A 63 -28.59 2.55 -7.49
N ASP A 64 -28.07 1.56 -8.22
CA ASP A 64 -28.72 0.96 -9.38
C ASP A 64 -29.03 -0.52 -9.12
N PRO A 65 -30.32 -0.91 -9.01
CA PRO A 65 -30.72 -2.29 -8.74
C PRO A 65 -30.41 -3.24 -9.91
N ASP A 66 -30.21 -2.73 -11.13
CA ASP A 66 -29.87 -3.54 -12.30
C ASP A 66 -28.39 -3.95 -12.31
N ILE A 67 -27.56 -3.32 -11.48
CA ILE A 67 -26.14 -3.64 -11.32
C ILE A 67 -25.95 -4.59 -10.15
N LYS A 68 -25.58 -5.84 -10.45
CA LYS A 68 -25.21 -6.81 -9.42
C LYS A 68 -23.77 -6.58 -8.95
N GLY A 69 -23.60 -6.27 -7.67
CA GLY A 69 -22.29 -6.21 -7.03
C GLY A 69 -21.74 -7.61 -6.76
N GLU A 70 -20.71 -8.01 -7.49
CA GLU A 70 -20.08 -9.34 -7.33
C GLU A 70 -19.07 -9.37 -6.16
N GLN A 71 -18.87 -8.25 -5.46
CA GLN A 71 -18.08 -8.18 -4.23
C GLN A 71 -18.74 -7.25 -3.22
N SER A 72 -18.76 -7.68 -1.95
CA SER A 72 -19.21 -6.85 -0.84
C SER A 72 -18.12 -5.84 -0.47
N LEU A 73 -18.39 -4.56 -0.70
CA LEU A 73 -17.49 -3.47 -0.32
C LEU A 73 -18.29 -2.41 0.43
N THR A 74 -17.81 -2.07 1.62
CA THR A 74 -18.51 -1.19 2.58
C THR A 74 -17.90 0.22 2.66
N SER A 75 -16.86 0.48 1.86
CA SER A 75 -16.27 1.82 1.68
C SER A 75 -16.74 2.49 0.38
N PHE A 76 -16.76 3.82 0.37
CA PHE A 76 -17.14 4.63 -0.80
C PHE A 76 -16.38 4.26 -2.08
N GLY A 77 -17.01 4.56 -3.22
CA GLY A 77 -16.59 4.13 -4.55
C GLY A 77 -15.50 5.00 -5.17
N MET A 78 -15.55 6.33 -5.01
CA MET A 78 -14.56 7.22 -5.61
C MET A 78 -13.40 7.51 -4.65
N PRO A 79 -12.13 7.42 -5.09
CA PRO A 79 -11.64 6.80 -6.32
C PRO A 79 -11.40 5.30 -6.14
N SER A 80 -11.36 4.56 -7.26
CA SER A 80 -11.09 3.11 -7.22
C SER A 80 -9.65 2.80 -6.80
N GLY A 81 -9.49 2.23 -5.59
CA GLY A 81 -8.17 1.85 -5.06
C GLY A 81 -7.47 0.77 -5.89
N HIS A 82 -8.20 -0.17 -6.48
CA HIS A 82 -7.61 -1.20 -7.36
C HIS A 82 -7.03 -0.61 -8.65
N ALA A 83 -7.77 0.31 -9.27
CA ALA A 83 -7.30 1.02 -10.45
C ALA A 83 -6.07 1.90 -10.11
N GLN A 84 -6.12 2.61 -8.99
CA GLN A 84 -5.02 3.43 -8.49
C GLN A 84 -3.76 2.59 -8.21
N ASN A 85 -3.89 1.46 -7.50
CA ASN A 85 -2.81 0.52 -7.23
C ASN A 85 -2.27 -0.10 -8.53
N GLY A 86 -3.11 -0.30 -9.54
CA GLY A 86 -2.67 -0.71 -10.87
C GLY A 86 -1.60 0.24 -11.42
N ILE A 87 -1.92 1.54 -11.47
CA ILE A 87 -0.95 2.55 -11.93
C ILE A 87 0.28 2.60 -11.02
N VAL A 88 0.07 2.70 -9.71
CA VAL A 88 1.17 2.88 -8.77
C VAL A 88 2.10 1.67 -8.77
N GLY A 89 1.58 0.45 -8.65
CA GLY A 89 2.38 -0.77 -8.59
C GLY A 89 3.00 -1.15 -9.93
N TYR A 90 2.18 -1.46 -10.95
CA TYR A 90 2.69 -1.88 -12.26
C TYR A 90 3.48 -0.78 -12.95
N GLY A 91 3.02 0.47 -12.85
CA GLY A 91 3.74 1.62 -13.40
C GLY A 91 5.07 1.87 -12.70
N PHE A 92 5.14 1.72 -11.37
CA PHE A 92 6.41 1.83 -10.63
C PHE A 92 7.41 0.77 -11.08
N PHE A 93 7.01 -0.51 -11.19
CA PHE A 93 7.91 -1.57 -11.64
C PHE A 93 8.33 -1.41 -13.10
N ALA A 94 7.43 -1.01 -13.99
CA ALA A 94 7.75 -0.69 -15.38
C ALA A 94 8.74 0.48 -15.49
N ALA A 95 8.60 1.50 -14.63
CA ALA A 95 9.49 2.66 -14.61
C ALA A 95 10.95 2.32 -14.20
N GLN A 96 11.19 1.17 -13.58
CA GLN A 96 12.55 0.74 -13.26
C GLN A 96 13.31 0.16 -14.45
N THR A 97 12.65 -0.05 -15.59
CA THR A 97 13.23 -0.65 -16.78
C THR A 97 13.05 0.24 -18.02
N ARG A 98 13.89 0.02 -19.03
CA ARG A 98 13.75 0.62 -20.37
C ARG A 98 13.09 -0.31 -21.38
N ARG A 99 12.70 -1.53 -20.97
CA ARG A 99 12.12 -2.53 -21.87
C ARG A 99 10.66 -2.18 -22.17
N TRP A 100 10.38 -1.81 -23.42
CA TRP A 100 9.04 -1.41 -23.86
C TRP A 100 7.98 -2.52 -23.65
N THR A 101 8.39 -3.79 -23.72
CA THR A 101 7.49 -4.94 -23.49
C THR A 101 6.94 -4.98 -22.07
N LEU A 102 7.72 -4.56 -21.07
CA LEU A 102 7.26 -4.48 -19.67
C LEU A 102 6.30 -3.29 -19.47
N TRP A 103 6.52 -2.19 -20.19
CA TRP A 103 5.57 -1.07 -20.23
C TRP A 103 4.24 -1.47 -20.88
N ALA A 104 4.29 -2.19 -22.01
CA ALA A 104 3.09 -2.70 -22.68
C ALA A 104 2.31 -3.67 -21.78
N GLY A 105 3.02 -4.60 -21.11
CA GLY A 105 2.41 -5.53 -20.16
C GLY A 105 1.78 -4.81 -18.95
N ALA A 106 2.45 -3.79 -18.39
CA ALA A 106 1.92 -2.97 -17.31
C ALA A 106 0.65 -2.23 -17.76
N ALA A 107 0.68 -1.57 -18.93
CA ALA A 107 -0.48 -0.86 -19.47
C ALA A 107 -1.67 -1.79 -19.70
N ALA A 108 -1.44 -2.96 -20.29
CA ALA A 108 -2.47 -3.98 -20.49
C ALA A 108 -3.10 -4.42 -19.15
N MET A 109 -2.27 -4.66 -18.13
CA MET A 109 -2.76 -5.08 -16.81
C MET A 109 -3.53 -3.97 -16.09
N ILE A 110 -3.06 -2.71 -16.18
CA ILE A 110 -3.75 -1.54 -15.61
C ILE A 110 -5.16 -1.39 -16.21
N LEU A 111 -5.26 -1.50 -17.54
CA LEU A 111 -6.54 -1.44 -18.25
C LEU A 111 -7.45 -2.60 -17.85
N LEU A 112 -6.90 -3.82 -17.79
CA LEU A 112 -7.65 -5.02 -17.44
C LEU A 112 -8.16 -4.98 -15.99
N ILE A 113 -7.35 -4.47 -15.05
CA ILE A 113 -7.77 -4.22 -13.66
C ILE A 113 -8.90 -3.19 -13.63
N GLY A 114 -8.78 -2.05 -14.31
CA GLY A 114 -9.86 -1.05 -14.33
C GLY A 114 -11.15 -1.62 -14.92
N TYR A 115 -11.05 -2.35 -16.03
CA TYR A 115 -12.17 -3.03 -16.66
C TYR A 115 -12.84 -4.03 -15.71
N SER A 116 -12.06 -4.84 -14.99
CA SER A 116 -12.63 -5.83 -14.06
C SER A 116 -13.45 -5.16 -12.96
N ARG A 117 -13.07 -3.97 -12.49
CA ARG A 117 -13.83 -3.22 -11.46
C ARG A 117 -15.20 -2.75 -11.96
N VAL A 118 -15.30 -2.38 -13.24
CA VAL A 118 -16.58 -2.01 -13.87
C VAL A 118 -17.41 -3.26 -14.13
N TYR A 119 -16.79 -4.31 -14.69
CA TYR A 119 -17.45 -5.59 -14.96
C TYR A 119 -18.08 -6.19 -13.71
N LEU A 120 -17.39 -6.13 -12.57
CA LEU A 120 -17.88 -6.68 -11.29
C LEU A 120 -18.94 -5.78 -10.61
N GLY A 121 -19.36 -4.68 -11.24
CA GLY A 121 -20.41 -3.79 -10.75
C GLY A 121 -20.01 -2.91 -9.55
N VAL A 122 -18.75 -2.99 -9.12
CA VAL A 122 -18.27 -2.35 -7.88
C VAL A 122 -17.75 -0.94 -8.05
N HIS A 123 -17.49 -0.50 -9.28
CA HIS A 123 -17.07 0.85 -9.60
C HIS A 123 -17.62 1.34 -10.94
N SER A 124 -17.89 2.64 -11.04
CA SER A 124 -18.20 3.28 -12.32
C SER A 124 -16.92 3.54 -13.14
N VAL A 125 -17.08 3.80 -14.44
CA VAL A 125 -15.96 4.22 -15.30
C VAL A 125 -15.29 5.49 -14.76
N GLY A 126 -16.07 6.45 -14.25
CA GLY A 126 -15.55 7.68 -13.65
C GLY A 126 -14.71 7.42 -12.39
N GLN A 127 -15.13 6.50 -11.52
CA GLN A 127 -14.37 6.11 -10.33
C GLN A 127 -13.04 5.41 -10.69
N VAL A 128 -13.03 4.62 -11.76
CA VAL A 128 -11.82 3.98 -12.30
C VAL A 128 -10.89 5.03 -12.91
N ALA A 129 -11.40 5.93 -13.74
CA ALA A 129 -10.62 7.01 -14.35
C ALA A 129 -10.01 7.95 -13.29
N ALA A 130 -10.76 8.29 -12.24
CA ALA A 130 -10.25 9.05 -11.10
C ALA A 130 -9.11 8.29 -10.39
N GLY A 131 -9.27 6.99 -10.15
CA GLY A 131 -8.23 6.14 -9.59
C GLY A 131 -6.96 6.12 -10.45
N TRP A 132 -7.10 6.02 -11.77
CA TRP A 132 -5.95 6.10 -12.68
C TRP A 132 -5.26 7.46 -12.65
N GLY A 133 -6.03 8.55 -12.72
CA GLY A 133 -5.50 9.91 -12.68
C GLY A 133 -4.73 10.20 -11.40
N ILE A 134 -5.31 9.88 -10.24
CA ILE A 134 -4.66 10.05 -8.93
C ILE A 134 -3.42 9.17 -8.81
N GLY A 135 -3.51 7.91 -9.23
CA GLY A 135 -2.37 6.99 -9.24
C GLY A 135 -1.22 7.50 -10.11
N LEU A 136 -1.52 8.09 -11.26
CA LEU A 136 -0.52 8.64 -12.18
C LEU A 136 0.16 9.88 -11.58
N VAL A 137 -0.62 10.80 -11.01
CA VAL A 137 -0.09 11.98 -10.31
C VAL A 137 0.84 11.55 -9.18
N LEU A 138 0.43 10.58 -8.36
CA LEU A 138 1.28 10.06 -7.27
C LEU A 138 2.55 9.41 -7.79
N LEU A 139 2.45 8.55 -8.81
CA LEU A 139 3.62 7.87 -9.37
C LEU A 139 4.63 8.87 -9.94
N VAL A 140 4.17 9.84 -10.75
CA VAL A 140 5.03 10.86 -11.34
C VAL A 140 5.66 11.74 -10.24
N ALA A 141 4.87 12.17 -9.26
CA ALA A 141 5.35 12.98 -8.15
C ALA A 141 6.43 12.23 -7.37
N VAL A 142 6.21 10.97 -7.01
CA VAL A 142 7.21 10.21 -6.24
C VAL A 142 8.47 9.96 -7.06
N LEU A 143 8.37 9.54 -8.33
CA LEU A 143 9.56 9.33 -9.17
C LEU A 143 10.35 10.64 -9.41
N GLY A 144 9.67 11.78 -9.51
CA GLY A 144 10.30 13.08 -9.68
C GLY A 144 10.91 13.65 -8.40
N LEU A 145 10.26 13.43 -7.25
CA LEU A 145 10.70 13.95 -5.95
C LEU A 145 11.72 13.05 -5.26
N GLU A 146 11.72 11.75 -5.52
CA GLU A 146 12.66 10.78 -4.97
C GLU A 146 14.15 11.23 -5.04
N PRO A 147 14.70 11.67 -6.19
CA PRO A 147 16.11 12.11 -6.27
C PRO A 147 16.41 13.37 -5.45
N ILE A 148 15.40 14.08 -4.95
CA ILE A 148 15.54 15.28 -4.12
C ILE A 148 15.32 14.93 -2.65
N VAL A 149 14.19 14.28 -2.35
CA VAL A 149 13.73 13.99 -0.99
C VAL A 149 14.59 12.91 -0.33
N VAL A 150 14.95 11.84 -1.04
CA VAL A 150 15.71 10.74 -0.43
C VAL A 150 17.12 11.18 0.00
N PRO A 151 17.91 11.90 -0.83
CA PRO A 151 19.21 12.41 -0.38
C PRO A 151 19.09 13.42 0.76
N TRP A 152 18.09 14.30 0.74
CA TRP A 152 17.83 15.24 1.84
C TRP A 152 17.49 14.50 3.14
N TRP A 153 16.59 13.51 3.06
CA TRP A 153 16.18 12.67 4.19
C TRP A 153 17.36 11.94 4.82
N ARG A 154 18.21 11.33 3.98
CA ARG A 154 19.40 10.58 4.42
C ARG A 154 20.46 11.45 5.11
N ARG A 155 20.44 12.78 4.92
CA ARG A 155 21.33 13.72 5.62
C ARG A 155 20.85 14.08 7.02
N GLN A 156 19.57 13.87 7.30
CA GLN A 156 19.01 14.12 8.64
C GLN A 156 19.47 13.02 9.60
N HIS A 157 19.67 13.38 10.86
CA HIS A 157 19.94 12.40 11.90
C HIS A 157 18.67 11.58 12.19
N LEU A 158 18.84 10.36 12.73
CA LEU A 158 17.75 9.39 12.88
C LEU A 158 16.56 9.95 13.69
N ALA A 159 16.79 10.72 14.76
CA ALA A 159 15.71 11.31 15.55
C ALA A 159 14.83 12.27 14.72
N MET A 160 15.44 13.08 13.85
CA MET A 160 14.70 13.95 12.93
C MET A 160 13.92 13.13 11.90
N GLN A 161 14.48 12.03 11.38
CA GLN A 161 13.75 11.13 10.48
C GLN A 161 12.52 10.52 11.19
N MET A 162 12.64 10.11 12.45
CA MET A 162 11.50 9.62 13.24
C MET A 162 10.45 10.71 13.44
N ALA A 163 10.88 11.91 13.85
CA ALA A 163 9.98 13.03 14.09
C ALA A 163 9.21 13.44 12.83
N LEU A 164 9.89 13.55 11.69
CA LEU A 164 9.28 13.86 10.40
C LEU A 164 8.33 12.75 9.93
N SER A 165 8.68 11.48 10.14
CA SER A 165 7.80 10.34 9.80
C SER A 165 6.49 10.40 10.57
N LEU A 166 6.58 10.67 11.88
CA LEU A 166 5.42 10.81 12.75
C LEU A 166 4.60 12.04 12.37
N ALA A 167 5.25 13.21 12.24
CA ALA A 167 4.58 14.46 11.92
C ALA A 167 3.83 14.38 10.58
N ALA A 168 4.47 13.89 9.52
CA ALA A 168 3.83 13.72 8.21
C ALA A 168 2.63 12.77 8.29
N SER A 169 2.76 11.64 9.00
CA SER A 169 1.69 10.65 9.12
C SER A 169 0.53 11.12 10.00
N LEU A 170 0.80 11.89 11.06
CA LEU A 170 -0.23 12.51 11.89
C LEU A 170 -0.98 13.63 11.15
N LEU A 171 -0.29 14.39 10.29
CA LEU A 171 -0.95 15.38 9.42
C LEU A 171 -1.91 14.70 8.44
N LEU A 172 -1.51 13.57 7.85
CA LEU A 172 -2.36 12.78 6.96
C LEU A 172 -3.55 12.15 7.71
N LEU A 173 -3.32 11.62 8.91
CA LEU A 173 -4.39 11.13 9.78
C LEU A 173 -5.34 12.26 10.17
N ALA A 174 -4.84 13.44 10.54
CA ALA A 174 -5.68 14.59 10.89
C ALA A 174 -6.55 15.04 9.71
N ALA A 175 -6.04 14.98 8.48
CA ALA A 175 -6.83 15.23 7.28
C ALA A 175 -7.95 14.19 7.10
N GLY A 176 -7.63 12.89 7.29
CA GLY A 176 -8.61 11.80 7.22
C GLY A 176 -9.68 11.89 8.30
N TRP A 177 -9.27 12.19 9.54
CA TRP A 177 -10.16 12.46 10.66
C TRP A 177 -11.08 13.64 10.37
N GLY A 178 -10.52 14.77 9.93
CA GLY A 178 -11.31 15.96 9.58
C GLY A 178 -12.26 15.73 8.39
N ALA A 179 -11.96 14.78 7.49
CA ALA A 179 -12.90 14.37 6.46
C ALA A 179 -14.03 13.48 7.02
N ALA A 180 -13.71 12.53 7.91
CA ALA A 180 -14.71 11.68 8.55
C ALA A 180 -15.64 12.45 9.49
N GLU A 181 -15.14 13.43 10.25
CA GLU A 181 -15.95 14.29 11.13
C GLU A 181 -17.01 15.07 10.37
N ARG A 182 -16.75 15.47 9.12
CA ARG A 182 -17.75 16.12 8.26
C ARG A 182 -18.90 15.19 7.87
N LEU A 183 -18.73 13.88 8.06
CA LEU A 183 -19.74 12.85 7.84
C LEU A 183 -20.41 12.40 9.16
N GLY A 184 -20.19 13.07 10.29
CA GLY A 184 -20.68 12.63 11.60
C GLY A 184 -22.20 12.39 11.68
N ASP A 185 -22.99 13.22 11.00
CA ASP A 185 -24.45 13.08 10.90
C ASP A 185 -24.91 12.29 9.67
N TRP A 186 -23.97 11.83 8.84
CA TRP A 186 -24.29 11.09 7.62
C TRP A 186 -24.79 9.69 7.97
N GLN A 187 -25.93 9.34 7.39
CA GLN A 187 -26.53 8.01 7.54
C GLN A 187 -26.59 7.33 6.18
N TRP A 188 -26.40 6.02 6.18
CA TRP A 188 -26.60 5.20 5.00
C TRP A 188 -28.04 5.35 4.49
N PRO A 189 -28.24 5.81 3.24
CA PRO A 189 -29.55 5.74 2.61
C PRO A 189 -30.07 4.30 2.63
N GLN A 190 -31.34 4.11 2.96
CA GLN A 190 -31.92 2.77 3.17
C GLN A 190 -31.69 1.85 1.96
N ALA A 191 -31.90 2.36 0.74
CA ALA A 191 -31.68 1.63 -0.50
C ALA A 191 -30.22 1.14 -0.63
N TRP A 192 -29.24 1.98 -0.26
CA TRP A 192 -27.82 1.60 -0.33
C TRP A 192 -27.50 0.54 0.71
N ALA A 193 -28.04 0.68 1.93
CA ALA A 193 -27.83 -0.30 2.99
C ALA A 193 -28.42 -1.67 2.64
N GLU A 194 -29.58 -1.70 1.99
CA GLU A 194 -30.20 -2.92 1.48
C GLU A 194 -29.35 -3.57 0.39
N ALA A 195 -28.85 -2.78 -0.57
CA ALA A 195 -27.96 -3.26 -1.62
C ALA A 195 -26.63 -3.83 -1.07
N VAL A 196 -26.04 -3.17 -0.06
CA VAL A 196 -24.83 -3.67 0.63
C VAL A 196 -25.12 -5.02 1.31
N ARG A 197 -26.24 -5.15 2.02
CA ARG A 197 -26.64 -6.41 2.66
C ARG A 197 -26.94 -7.52 1.65
N ALA A 198 -27.58 -7.19 0.53
CA ALA A 198 -27.87 -8.13 -0.55
C ALA A 198 -26.58 -8.68 -1.20
N ALA A 199 -25.52 -7.88 -1.25
CA ALA A 199 -24.19 -8.31 -1.68
C ALA A 199 -23.40 -9.07 -0.60
N GLY A 200 -23.98 -9.32 0.58
CA GLY A 200 -23.35 -10.04 1.70
C GLY A 200 -22.50 -9.15 2.62
N GLY A 201 -22.71 -7.83 2.61
CA GLY A 201 -22.01 -6.87 3.47
C GLY A 201 -22.79 -6.40 4.70
N ALA A 202 -22.12 -5.56 5.49
CA ALA A 202 -22.71 -4.85 6.61
C ALA A 202 -22.45 -3.35 6.49
N THR A 203 -23.44 -2.54 6.87
CA THR A 203 -23.28 -1.07 6.94
C THR A 203 -22.80 -0.69 8.32
N GLU A 204 -21.51 -0.49 8.46
CA GLU A 204 -20.91 0.05 9.68
C GLU A 204 -20.86 1.59 9.62
N PRO A 205 -20.74 2.26 10.77
CA PRO A 205 -20.48 3.69 10.80
C PRO A 205 -19.22 4.04 9.99
N VAL A 206 -19.30 5.10 9.19
CA VAL A 206 -18.12 5.60 8.48
C VAL A 206 -17.18 6.22 9.50
N THR A 207 -15.98 5.65 9.64
CA THR A 207 -14.96 6.11 10.58
C THR A 207 -13.67 6.48 9.85
N ALA A 208 -12.78 7.18 10.54
CA ALA A 208 -11.42 7.43 10.06
C ALA A 208 -10.46 6.25 10.30
N THR A 209 -10.96 5.06 10.64
CA THR A 209 -10.10 3.90 10.98
C THR A 209 -9.26 3.45 9.78
N ASP A 210 -9.81 3.39 8.57
CA ASP A 210 -9.03 3.06 7.35
C ASP A 210 -7.91 4.09 7.10
N ALA A 211 -8.19 5.37 7.36
CA ALA A 211 -7.20 6.44 7.25
C ALA A 211 -6.11 6.33 8.34
N ALA A 212 -6.49 5.93 9.56
CA ALA A 212 -5.56 5.65 10.66
C ALA A 212 -4.66 4.47 10.35
N GLN A 213 -5.21 3.36 9.84
CA GLN A 213 -4.42 2.19 9.46
C GLN A 213 -3.42 2.51 8.36
N ALA A 214 -3.87 3.17 7.28
CA ALA A 214 -2.99 3.55 6.18
C ALA A 214 -1.89 4.53 6.64
N SER A 215 -2.24 5.53 7.47
CA SER A 215 -1.29 6.51 7.98
C SER A 215 -0.29 5.88 8.96
N GLY A 216 -0.75 4.95 9.80
CA GLY A 216 0.10 4.17 10.70
C GLY A 216 1.09 3.31 9.91
N ALA A 217 0.60 2.56 8.93
CA ALA A 217 1.44 1.74 8.06
C ALA A 217 2.50 2.58 7.32
N PHE A 218 2.12 3.76 6.80
CA PHE A 218 3.06 4.71 6.19
C PHE A 218 4.12 5.23 7.19
N CYS A 219 3.70 5.59 8.41
CA CYS A 219 4.61 5.98 9.49
C CYS A 219 5.62 4.87 9.81
N GLY A 220 5.13 3.64 9.99
CA GLY A 220 5.94 2.47 10.28
C GLY A 220 6.95 2.16 9.18
N ALA A 221 6.56 2.31 7.90
CA ALA A 221 7.47 2.15 6.77
C ALA A 221 8.59 3.19 6.79
N LEU A 222 8.26 4.49 6.94
CA LEU A 222 9.27 5.55 6.96
C LEU A 222 10.23 5.41 8.15
N MET A 223 9.70 5.13 9.34
CA MET A 223 10.52 4.91 10.54
C MET A 223 11.40 3.67 10.41
N GLY A 224 10.83 2.55 9.99
CA GLY A 224 11.57 1.29 9.94
C GLY A 224 12.62 1.29 8.82
N LEU A 225 12.32 1.86 7.65
CA LEU A 225 13.33 2.06 6.61
C LEU A 225 14.44 3.04 7.04
N SER A 226 14.12 4.05 7.83
CA SER A 226 15.11 4.97 8.41
C SER A 226 16.02 4.27 9.42
N VAL A 227 15.45 3.43 10.30
CA VAL A 227 16.23 2.58 11.22
C VAL A 227 17.10 1.58 10.45
N LEU A 228 16.56 0.93 9.43
CA LEU A 228 17.29 -0.01 8.60
C LEU A 228 18.45 0.68 7.87
N ALA A 229 18.20 1.86 7.29
CA ALA A 229 19.25 2.64 6.62
C ALA A 229 20.35 3.10 7.59
N ALA A 230 19.99 3.52 8.80
CA ALA A 230 20.95 3.94 9.83
C ALA A 230 21.80 2.78 10.37
N ARG A 231 21.22 1.57 10.46
CA ARG A 231 21.90 0.36 10.97
C ARG A 231 22.67 -0.42 9.91
N GLY A 232 22.44 -0.11 8.63
CA GLY A 232 22.91 -0.89 7.50
C GLY A 232 21.86 -1.89 7.02
N TRP A 233 21.65 -1.95 5.72
CA TRP A 233 20.74 -2.90 5.08
C TRP A 233 21.21 -4.34 5.32
N PHE A 234 20.29 -5.29 5.15
CA PHE A 234 20.62 -6.70 5.10
C PHE A 234 20.85 -7.15 3.66
N GLU A 235 21.75 -8.11 3.47
CA GLU A 235 22.00 -8.72 2.17
C GLU A 235 20.88 -9.72 1.84
N PRO A 236 20.15 -9.54 0.72
CA PRO A 236 19.06 -10.43 0.35
C PRO A 236 19.56 -11.80 -0.14
N GLY A 237 20.84 -11.92 -0.49
CA GLY A 237 21.48 -13.17 -0.90
C GLY A 237 21.53 -14.24 0.19
N GLY A 238 22.22 -15.35 -0.10
CA GLY A 238 22.31 -16.53 0.76
C GLY A 238 21.65 -17.76 0.13
N LYS A 239 21.70 -18.89 0.86
CA LYS A 239 21.12 -20.15 0.40
C LYS A 239 19.60 -20.02 0.26
N ALA A 240 19.00 -20.74 -0.69
CA ALA A 240 17.55 -20.69 -0.94
C ALA A 240 16.71 -20.93 0.33
N TRP A 241 17.13 -21.89 1.18
CA TRP A 241 16.44 -22.16 2.44
C TRP A 241 16.52 -20.97 3.42
N GLN A 242 17.63 -20.22 3.47
CA GLN A 242 17.76 -19.04 4.34
C GLN A 242 16.78 -17.95 3.89
N ARG A 243 16.66 -17.74 2.58
CA ARG A 243 15.71 -16.79 1.99
C ARG A 243 14.27 -17.18 2.30
N LEU A 244 13.92 -18.47 2.17
CA LEU A 244 12.58 -18.97 2.46
C LEU A 244 12.26 -18.93 3.96
N ALA A 245 13.23 -19.22 4.84
CA ALA A 245 13.05 -19.19 6.29
C ALA A 245 12.75 -17.79 6.85
N ARG A 246 13.13 -16.71 6.13
CA ARG A 246 12.80 -15.33 6.51
C ARG A 246 11.29 -15.06 6.53
N LEU A 247 10.53 -15.71 5.63
CA LEU A 247 9.07 -15.52 5.52
C LEU A 247 8.33 -15.94 6.80
N PRO A 248 8.40 -17.20 7.28
CA PRO A 248 7.70 -17.60 8.50
C PRO A 248 8.24 -16.85 9.74
N VAL A 249 9.54 -16.55 9.81
CA VAL A 249 10.12 -15.81 10.94
C VAL A 249 9.59 -14.36 10.99
N GLY A 250 9.58 -13.67 9.85
CA GLY A 250 9.05 -12.31 9.76
C GLY A 250 7.55 -12.26 10.01
N LEU A 251 6.79 -13.21 9.44
CA LEU A 251 5.34 -13.31 9.62
C LEU A 251 4.94 -13.66 11.04
N ALA A 252 5.71 -14.48 11.76
CA ALA A 252 5.41 -14.82 13.16
C ALA A 252 5.39 -13.57 14.05
N GLY A 253 6.40 -12.69 13.94
CA GLY A 253 6.41 -11.43 14.69
C GLY A 253 5.33 -10.45 14.23
N ALA A 254 5.02 -10.42 12.94
CA ALA A 254 3.93 -9.59 12.42
C ALA A 254 2.57 -10.07 12.97
N ALA A 255 2.34 -11.38 13.06
CA ALA A 255 1.12 -11.96 13.61
C ALA A 255 0.93 -11.62 15.11
N VAL A 256 2.01 -11.61 15.89
CA VAL A 256 1.96 -11.19 17.30
C VAL A 256 1.52 -9.73 17.42
N ILE A 257 2.00 -8.83 16.56
CA ILE A 257 1.61 -7.42 16.59
C ILE A 257 0.17 -7.26 16.09
N ALA A 258 -0.20 -7.94 15.00
CA ALA A 258 -1.54 -7.90 14.43
C ALA A 258 -2.63 -8.41 15.39
N PHE A 259 -2.27 -9.23 16.39
CA PHE A 259 -3.19 -9.65 17.44
C PHE A 259 -3.76 -8.47 18.25
N PHE A 260 -3.04 -7.35 18.31
CA PHE A 260 -3.47 -6.15 19.02
C PHE A 260 -4.26 -5.18 18.13
N GLU A 261 -4.55 -5.53 16.88
CA GLU A 261 -5.36 -4.71 15.97
C GLU A 261 -6.74 -4.45 16.60
N GLY A 262 -7.24 -3.23 16.47
CA GLY A 262 -8.53 -2.85 17.01
C GLY A 262 -9.21 -1.77 16.20
N THR A 263 -10.45 -1.49 16.55
CA THR A 263 -11.32 -0.57 15.81
C THR A 263 -11.16 0.89 16.24
N HIS A 264 -10.52 1.13 17.38
CA HIS A 264 -10.23 2.48 17.87
C HIS A 264 -9.15 3.16 17.04
N LEU A 265 -9.36 4.43 16.70
CA LEU A 265 -8.48 5.21 15.82
C LEU A 265 -6.99 5.16 16.22
N VAL A 266 -6.70 5.45 17.48
CA VAL A 266 -5.31 5.49 17.99
C VAL A 266 -4.69 4.09 17.98
N GLN A 267 -5.47 3.08 18.36
CA GLN A 267 -5.02 1.69 18.34
C GLN A 267 -4.70 1.23 16.91
N ALA A 268 -5.60 1.48 15.97
CA ALA A 268 -5.42 1.17 14.55
C ALA A 268 -4.17 1.84 13.97
N PHE A 269 -3.94 3.12 14.29
CA PHE A 269 -2.71 3.82 13.88
C PHE A 269 -1.45 3.19 14.49
N VAL A 270 -1.43 2.99 15.81
CA VAL A 270 -0.24 2.50 16.53
C VAL A 270 0.11 1.07 16.12
N VAL A 271 -0.88 0.18 16.05
CA VAL A 271 -0.65 -1.22 15.68
C VAL A 271 -0.12 -1.32 14.26
N GLN A 272 -0.71 -0.60 13.30
CA GLN A 272 -0.22 -0.60 11.92
C GLN A 272 1.19 0.02 11.80
N ALA A 273 1.48 1.08 12.57
CA ALA A 273 2.83 1.63 12.63
C ALA A 273 3.85 0.62 13.17
N LEU A 274 3.53 -0.07 14.26
CA LEU A 274 4.40 -1.10 14.84
C LEU A 274 4.55 -2.32 13.93
N LEU A 275 3.47 -2.74 13.27
CA LEU A 275 3.45 -3.86 12.33
C LEU A 275 4.42 -3.60 11.17
N VAL A 276 4.31 -2.44 10.53
CA VAL A 276 5.16 -2.11 9.38
C VAL A 276 6.58 -1.76 9.81
N LEU A 277 6.78 -1.15 11.00
CA LEU A 277 8.10 -0.98 11.61
C LEU A 277 8.78 -2.33 11.84
N TRP A 278 8.04 -3.32 12.34
CA TRP A 278 8.53 -4.69 12.49
C TRP A 278 8.91 -5.28 11.13
N VAL A 279 8.03 -5.20 10.13
CA VAL A 279 8.30 -5.73 8.79
C VAL A 279 9.57 -5.13 8.18
N THR A 280 9.77 -3.83 8.33
CA THR A 280 10.85 -3.07 7.66
C THR A 280 12.15 -2.99 8.45
N ALA A 281 12.13 -3.12 9.78
CA ALA A 281 13.33 -3.05 10.63
C ALA A 281 13.48 -4.23 11.61
N GLY A 282 12.40 -4.62 12.29
CA GLY A 282 12.41 -5.69 13.29
C GLY A 282 12.78 -7.06 12.72
N ALA A 283 12.05 -7.51 11.70
CA ALA A 283 12.30 -8.77 11.02
C ALA A 283 13.71 -8.83 10.37
N PRO A 284 14.16 -7.79 9.62
CA PRO A 284 15.55 -7.72 9.16
C PRO A 284 16.61 -7.87 10.25
N GLU A 285 16.42 -7.25 11.42
CA GLU A 285 17.33 -7.38 12.55
C GLU A 285 17.37 -8.82 13.09
N VAL A 286 16.20 -9.49 13.17
CA VAL A 286 16.13 -10.93 13.52
C VAL A 286 16.84 -11.78 12.48
N PHE A 287 16.70 -11.50 11.19
CA PHE A 287 17.38 -12.26 10.13
C PHE A 287 18.89 -12.19 10.27
N VAL A 288 19.43 -11.00 10.59
CA VAL A 288 20.86 -10.82 10.83
C VAL A 288 21.33 -11.56 12.07
N ARG A 289 20.60 -11.45 13.20
CA ARG A 289 20.98 -12.10 14.47
C ARG A 289 20.91 -13.61 14.44
N THR A 290 20.01 -14.17 13.63
CA THR A 290 19.83 -15.62 13.46
C THR A 290 20.68 -16.21 12.34
N GLY A 291 21.50 -15.40 11.66
CA GLY A 291 22.33 -15.86 10.55
C GLY A 291 21.55 -16.21 9.27
N LEU A 292 20.30 -15.78 9.17
CA LEU A 292 19.48 -15.90 7.96
C LEU A 292 19.85 -14.85 6.90
N ALA A 293 20.46 -13.74 7.29
CA ALA A 293 21.00 -12.72 6.39
C ALA A 293 22.33 -12.16 6.94
N ALA A 294 23.21 -11.72 6.05
CA ALA A 294 24.37 -10.91 6.46
C ALA A 294 23.97 -9.44 6.53
N ARG A 295 24.69 -8.65 7.34
CA ARG A 295 24.57 -7.19 7.28
C ARG A 295 25.48 -6.67 6.18
N SER A 296 24.97 -5.82 5.30
CA SER A 296 25.81 -5.09 4.36
C SER A 296 26.80 -4.27 5.17
N THR A 297 28.10 -4.47 4.97
CA THR A 297 29.10 -3.51 5.46
C THR A 297 28.72 -2.13 4.88
N PRO A 298 28.79 -1.02 5.63
CA PRO A 298 28.52 0.31 5.10
C PRO A 298 29.56 0.69 4.04
N GLY A 299 29.42 0.15 2.82
CA GLY A 299 30.11 0.62 1.65
C GLY A 299 29.56 2.00 1.35
N LEU A 300 30.46 2.93 1.02
CA LEU A 300 30.16 4.21 0.39
C LEU A 300 29.33 3.95 -0.88
N THR A 301 28.02 3.72 -0.73
CA THR A 301 27.09 3.56 -1.85
C THR A 301 27.04 4.90 -2.55
N ARG A 302 27.72 4.99 -3.70
CA ARG A 302 27.71 6.21 -4.49
C ARG A 302 26.33 6.36 -5.13
N PRO A 303 25.81 7.59 -5.29
CA PRO A 303 24.58 7.81 -6.04
C PRO A 303 24.69 7.18 -7.44
N GLY A 304 23.93 6.12 -7.71
CA GLY A 304 23.93 5.44 -9.02
C GLY A 304 24.03 3.90 -8.98
N ASP A 305 24.55 3.31 -7.89
CA ASP A 305 24.77 1.86 -7.81
C ASP A 305 23.46 1.04 -7.79
N GLU A 306 22.34 1.65 -7.38
CA GLU A 306 21.01 1.02 -7.32
C GLU A 306 20.46 0.62 -8.70
N ARG A 307 20.94 1.21 -9.80
CA ARG A 307 20.54 0.81 -11.17
C ARG A 307 21.22 -0.47 -11.64
N ALA A 308 22.23 -0.97 -10.93
CA ALA A 308 22.95 -2.19 -11.30
C ALA A 308 22.20 -3.46 -10.89
N GLU A 309 21.39 -3.43 -9.83
CA GLU A 309 20.61 -4.59 -9.34
C GLU A 309 19.56 -5.08 -10.37
N LEU A 310 19.22 -4.27 -11.37
CA LEU A 310 18.25 -4.58 -12.44
C LEU A 310 18.89 -5.05 -13.75
N ARG A 311 20.23 -5.12 -13.82
CA ARG A 311 20.99 -5.46 -15.04
C ARG A 311 21.46 -6.92 -15.12
N GLN A 312 21.01 -7.78 -14.22
CA GLN A 312 21.19 -9.24 -14.31
C GLN A 312 19.85 -9.91 -14.60
#